data_AF-A0A9P6RRR4-F1
#
_entry.id   AF-A0A9P6RRR4-F1
#
_cell.length_a   1.000
_cell.length_b   1.000
_cell.length_c   1.000
_cell.angle_alpha   90.00
_cell.angle_beta   90.00
_cell.angle_gamma   90.00
#
_symmetry.space_group_name_H-M   'P 1'
#
loop_
_entity.id
_entity.type
_entity.pdbx_description
1 polymer ?
#
loop_
_entity_poly.entity_id
_entity_poly.type
_entity_poly.pdbx_seq_one_letter_code
_entity_poly.pdbx_strand_id
1 'polypeptide(L)'
;MLSELNLMVAGYSGLGKTSFIRTLYGTFKLRASASGGLKNKSSSANIQGESTSDKPPTSSSSTPNNSNGTGIKPHGSKESIAYATGQLERTLNSFEALFEIEEGSEKINVTLVDTPGFVGSDEVIDAHCDEILRYLEYQFDLTLAEERKVRRNPKAVDNQIHACLYFIDHSSPRLGLSDADVRILKRLGTRVNLIPVIARADTLTRAQAKRMKQAILKDAAHHQIQFFQFLSPKLAKRLLAQQQGDEEGYKKKRSSRQGPGDDEEDNEQDDEEEEEEEEDDDEDDWDPEFLEEKANLQSLVPFTAIAQEEDGVEIRDSKGRIIQGREFPWGVLNCLDSNHCDLDSLRSALLSSHRQELKEITYGYFYEKYRTEKLIARTKSQHIVYQQQQQQQGHAKNGSVGGAPSSPLKTKGSALSVVSSGAIAGPWEE
;
A
#
# COMPACT_ATOMS: atom_id res chain seq x y z
N MET A 1 6.36 0.04 -21.24
CA MET A 1 6.48 -0.75 -19.98
C MET A 1 5.05 -1.04 -19.52
N LEU A 2 4.79 -2.19 -18.90
CA LEU A 2 3.49 -2.40 -18.26
C LEU A 2 3.42 -1.45 -17.06
N SER A 3 2.29 -0.79 -16.89
CA SER A 3 2.07 0.09 -15.76
C SER A 3 1.70 -0.76 -14.55
N GLU A 4 2.35 -0.55 -13.41
CA GLU A 4 2.18 -1.38 -12.21
C GLU A 4 1.60 -0.56 -11.07
N LEU A 5 0.60 -1.12 -10.38
CA LEU A 5 -0.08 -0.53 -9.24
C LEU A 5 -0.29 -1.56 -8.13
N ASN A 6 0.43 -1.44 -7.02
CA ASN A 6 0.23 -2.29 -5.85
C ASN A 6 -0.58 -1.51 -4.79
N LEU A 7 -1.70 -2.08 -4.36
CA LEU A 7 -2.58 -1.52 -3.32
C LEU A 7 -2.71 -2.51 -2.18
N MET A 8 -2.81 -2.01 -0.96
CA MET A 8 -3.10 -2.80 0.22
C MET A 8 -4.47 -2.41 0.78
N VAL A 9 -5.23 -3.37 1.30
CA VAL A 9 -6.51 -3.13 1.97
C VAL A 9 -6.38 -3.53 3.44
N ALA A 10 -6.57 -2.57 4.34
CA ALA A 10 -6.43 -2.77 5.79
C ALA A 10 -7.66 -2.26 6.55
N GLY A 11 -7.87 -2.76 7.77
CA GLY A 11 -8.99 -2.36 8.63
C GLY A 11 -9.57 -3.54 9.43
N TYR A 12 -10.55 -3.26 10.29
CA TYR A 12 -11.14 -4.26 11.17
C TYR A 12 -11.78 -5.44 10.42
N SER A 13 -11.87 -6.58 11.09
CA SER A 13 -12.54 -7.76 10.53
C SER A 13 -14.03 -7.50 10.32
N GLY A 14 -14.57 -8.01 9.22
CA GLY A 14 -15.99 -7.85 8.89
C GLY A 14 -16.36 -6.55 8.19
N LEU A 15 -15.45 -5.60 7.99
CA LEU A 15 -15.75 -4.35 7.26
C LEU A 15 -15.92 -4.51 5.74
N GLY A 16 -15.80 -5.73 5.22
CA GLY A 16 -16.00 -6.01 3.79
C GLY A 16 -14.79 -5.71 2.91
N LYS A 17 -13.57 -5.69 3.46
CA LYS A 17 -12.29 -5.52 2.72
C LYS A 17 -12.20 -6.47 1.52
N THR A 18 -12.41 -7.74 1.80
CA THR A 18 -12.29 -8.81 0.84
C THR A 18 -13.43 -8.79 -0.20
N SER A 19 -14.64 -8.43 0.24
CA SER A 19 -15.77 -8.18 -0.66
C SER A 19 -15.52 -6.97 -1.56
N PHE A 20 -14.85 -5.92 -1.06
CA PHE A 20 -14.45 -4.77 -1.84
C PHE A 20 -13.42 -5.16 -2.91
N ILE A 21 -12.42 -5.97 -2.59
CA ILE A 21 -11.46 -6.50 -3.56
C ILE A 21 -12.18 -7.26 -4.69
N ARG A 22 -13.15 -8.12 -4.35
CA ARG A 22 -13.98 -8.82 -5.35
C ARG A 22 -14.82 -7.86 -6.18
N THR A 23 -15.44 -6.87 -5.54
CA THR A 23 -16.25 -5.86 -6.22
C THR A 23 -15.40 -5.13 -7.23
N LEU A 24 -14.26 -4.59 -6.79
CA LEU A 24 -13.29 -3.89 -7.60
C LEU A 24 -12.82 -4.75 -8.78
N TYR A 25 -12.52 -6.03 -8.55
CA TYR A 25 -12.22 -6.99 -9.62
C TYR A 25 -13.37 -7.14 -10.64
N GLY A 26 -14.60 -7.31 -10.17
CA GLY A 26 -15.75 -7.45 -11.05
C GLY A 26 -16.01 -6.18 -11.88
N THR A 27 -15.71 -4.99 -11.33
CA THR A 27 -15.81 -3.73 -12.11
C THR A 27 -14.83 -3.74 -13.28
N PHE A 28 -13.64 -4.34 -13.11
CA PHE A 28 -12.62 -4.45 -14.16
C PHE A 28 -13.09 -5.38 -15.28
N LYS A 29 -13.70 -6.52 -14.93
CA LYS A 29 -14.17 -7.52 -15.90
C LYS A 29 -15.35 -7.01 -16.75
N LEU A 30 -16.26 -6.24 -16.15
CA LEU A 30 -17.42 -5.69 -16.87
C LEU A 30 -17.01 -4.70 -17.95
N ARG A 31 -16.02 -3.84 -17.69
CA ARG A 31 -15.56 -2.84 -18.67
C ARG A 31 -14.77 -3.47 -19.82
N ALA A 32 -13.98 -4.51 -19.55
CA ALA A 32 -13.32 -5.31 -20.60
C ALA A 32 -14.32 -6.01 -21.53
N SER A 33 -15.47 -6.43 -20.99
CA SER A 33 -16.54 -7.03 -21.80
C SER A 33 -17.34 -5.99 -22.60
N ALA A 34 -17.37 -4.72 -22.14
CA ALA A 34 -18.06 -3.62 -22.82
C ALA A 34 -17.24 -3.00 -23.97
N SER A 35 -15.90 -3.03 -23.89
CA SER A 35 -15.00 -2.62 -24.98
C SER A 35 -14.81 -3.70 -26.06
N GLY A 36 -15.16 -4.95 -25.76
CA GLY A 36 -15.19 -6.06 -26.70
C GLY A 36 -16.48 -6.11 -27.54
N GLY A 37 -16.50 -5.37 -28.66
CA GLY A 37 -17.59 -5.43 -29.63
C GLY A 37 -17.94 -6.86 -30.08
N LEU A 38 -19.26 -7.09 -30.25
CA LEU A 38 -19.88 -8.35 -30.64
C LEU A 38 -19.06 -9.16 -31.66
N LYS A 39 -18.59 -10.34 -31.25
CA LYS A 39 -18.38 -11.48 -32.15
C LYS A 39 -19.01 -12.73 -31.54
N ASN A 40 -20.28 -12.92 -31.85
CA ASN A 40 -20.92 -14.24 -31.72
C ASN A 40 -20.12 -15.25 -32.56
N LYS A 41 -19.44 -16.17 -31.90
CA LYS A 41 -19.17 -17.49 -32.47
C LYS A 41 -19.92 -18.51 -31.63
N SER A 42 -21.10 -18.85 -32.13
CA SER A 42 -21.76 -20.11 -31.88
C SER A 42 -20.81 -21.25 -32.24
N SER A 43 -20.45 -22.05 -31.26
CA SER A 43 -19.95 -23.40 -31.50
C SER A 43 -20.62 -24.33 -30.50
N SER A 44 -21.70 -24.92 -30.98
CA SER A 44 -22.37 -26.10 -30.49
C SER A 44 -21.32 -27.17 -30.13
N ALA A 45 -21.42 -27.73 -28.92
CA ALA A 45 -20.77 -28.99 -28.59
C ALA A 45 -21.83 -29.97 -28.11
N ASN A 46 -21.80 -31.11 -28.78
CA ASN A 46 -22.77 -32.18 -28.90
C ASN A 46 -22.91 -32.97 -27.58
N ILE A 47 -24.14 -33.30 -27.19
CA ILE A 47 -24.44 -34.20 -26.07
C ILE A 47 -24.66 -35.62 -26.61
N GLN A 48 -23.73 -36.51 -26.30
CA GLN A 48 -23.88 -37.96 -26.17
C GLN A 48 -23.02 -38.30 -24.94
N GLY A 49 -23.47 -38.91 -23.84
CA GLY A 49 -24.56 -39.85 -23.64
C GLY A 49 -23.95 -41.22 -23.34
N GLU A 50 -23.46 -41.47 -22.11
CA GLU A 50 -23.30 -42.84 -21.60
C GLU A 50 -23.23 -42.90 -20.05
N SER A 51 -24.02 -43.82 -19.49
CA SER A 51 -24.22 -44.22 -18.09
C SER A 51 -23.08 -45.12 -17.56
N THR A 52 -22.74 -45.17 -16.27
CA THR A 52 -23.35 -46.10 -15.29
C THR A 52 -22.71 -46.01 -13.88
N SER A 53 -23.55 -46.28 -12.86
CA SER A 53 -23.34 -46.93 -11.54
C SER A 53 -22.59 -46.28 -10.35
N ASP A 54 -23.38 -45.88 -9.36
CA ASP A 54 -23.40 -46.25 -7.92
C ASP A 54 -22.12 -46.39 -7.05
N LYS A 55 -22.00 -45.52 -6.02
CA LYS A 55 -21.86 -45.90 -4.57
C LYS A 55 -21.86 -44.68 -3.62
N PRO A 56 -22.34 -44.81 -2.36
CA PRO A 56 -22.43 -43.72 -1.39
C PRO A 56 -21.13 -43.54 -0.57
N PRO A 57 -20.89 -42.37 0.06
CA PRO A 57 -19.65 -42.14 0.81
C PRO A 57 -19.72 -42.75 2.21
N THR A 58 -18.76 -43.62 2.52
CA THR A 58 -18.45 -44.05 3.88
C THR A 58 -17.38 -43.14 4.49
N SER A 59 -17.64 -42.70 5.70
CA SER A 59 -16.73 -42.03 6.63
C SER A 59 -15.39 -42.75 6.81
N SER A 60 -14.28 -42.01 6.77
CA SER A 60 -13.10 -42.33 7.58
C SER A 60 -12.35 -41.07 8.00
N SER A 61 -12.31 -40.93 9.32
CA SER A 61 -11.43 -40.09 10.11
C SER A 61 -9.96 -40.32 9.77
N SER A 62 -9.18 -39.24 9.65
CA SER A 62 -7.75 -39.28 10.01
C SER A 62 -7.32 -37.96 10.67
N THR A 63 -6.61 -38.14 11.77
CA THR A 63 -6.14 -37.21 12.80
C THR A 63 -5.19 -36.13 12.26
N PRO A 64 -5.16 -34.91 12.84
CA PRO A 64 -4.25 -33.85 12.41
C PRO A 64 -2.83 -34.12 12.93
N ASN A 65 -1.86 -34.20 12.02
CA ASN A 65 -0.45 -34.18 12.39
C ASN A 65 0.10 -32.76 12.25
N ASN A 66 0.45 -32.21 13.40
CA ASN A 66 1.19 -30.98 13.59
C ASN A 66 2.66 -31.20 13.19
N SER A 67 3.15 -30.42 12.22
CA SER A 67 4.58 -30.14 12.10
C SER A 67 4.80 -28.70 11.63
N ASN A 68 5.32 -27.92 12.57
CA ASN A 68 5.92 -26.61 12.34
C ASN A 68 6.98 -26.70 11.22
N GLY A 69 6.86 -25.80 10.25
CA GLY A 69 7.82 -25.61 9.18
C GLY A 69 7.68 -24.20 8.60
N THR A 70 8.51 -23.29 9.12
CA THR A 70 8.74 -21.95 8.60
C THR A 70 9.23 -22.04 7.14
N GLY A 71 8.51 -21.40 6.22
CA GLY A 71 8.88 -21.40 4.81
C GLY A 71 7.89 -20.63 3.95
N ILE A 72 8.08 -19.31 3.87
CA ILE A 72 7.44 -18.46 2.88
C ILE A 72 7.92 -18.94 1.49
N LYS A 73 7.01 -19.52 0.70
CA LYS A 73 7.25 -19.83 -0.71
C LYS A 73 6.60 -18.76 -1.58
N PRO A 74 7.27 -18.27 -2.64
CA PRO A 74 6.66 -17.34 -3.59
C PRO A 74 5.81 -18.15 -4.57
N HIS A 75 4.48 -18.04 -4.48
CA HIS A 75 3.58 -18.73 -5.40
C HIS A 75 3.09 -17.79 -6.50
N GLY A 76 3.74 -17.89 -7.67
CA GLY A 76 3.20 -17.40 -8.92
C GLY A 76 2.16 -18.36 -9.50
N SER A 77 1.05 -17.78 -9.95
CA SER A 77 0.30 -18.11 -11.18
C SER A 77 -0.91 -19.06 -11.19
N LYS A 78 -1.45 -19.60 -10.07
CA LYS A 78 -2.76 -20.30 -10.12
C LYS A 78 -3.72 -20.08 -8.94
N GLU A 79 -3.27 -19.59 -7.79
CA GLU A 79 -4.12 -19.37 -6.61
C GLU A 79 -4.83 -18.00 -6.59
N SER A 80 -4.35 -17.03 -7.40
CA SER A 80 -4.90 -15.67 -7.46
C SER A 80 -6.33 -15.57 -8.00
N ILE A 81 -6.87 -16.64 -8.63
CA ILE A 81 -8.23 -16.69 -9.18
C ILE A 81 -9.22 -17.41 -8.24
N ALA A 82 -8.73 -18.17 -7.25
CA ALA A 82 -9.60 -18.97 -6.37
C ALA A 82 -10.54 -18.13 -5.49
N TYR A 83 -10.25 -16.83 -5.35
CA TYR A 83 -11.04 -15.89 -4.56
C TYR A 83 -12.07 -15.10 -5.38
N ALA A 84 -12.07 -15.20 -6.72
CA ALA A 84 -13.10 -14.58 -7.56
C ALA A 84 -14.44 -15.34 -7.55
N THR A 85 -14.46 -16.54 -6.94
CA THR A 85 -15.63 -17.42 -6.92
C THR A 85 -15.66 -18.23 -5.62
N GLY A 86 -16.67 -18.03 -4.78
CA GLY A 86 -16.93 -18.88 -3.60
C GLY A 86 -17.46 -18.10 -2.39
N GLN A 87 -17.80 -18.81 -1.30
CA GLN A 87 -18.28 -18.18 -0.07
C GLN A 87 -17.17 -17.29 0.54
N LEU A 88 -17.56 -16.13 1.09
CA LEU A 88 -16.63 -15.21 1.73
C LEU A 88 -16.21 -15.74 3.11
N GLU A 89 -14.98 -16.20 3.23
CA GLU A 89 -14.38 -16.57 4.52
C GLU A 89 -13.53 -15.45 5.10
N ARG A 90 -13.34 -15.47 6.43
CA ARG A 90 -12.46 -14.50 7.11
C ARG A 90 -11.01 -14.69 6.64
N THR A 91 -10.37 -13.60 6.22
CA THR A 91 -8.94 -13.56 5.89
C THR A 91 -8.11 -13.82 7.15
N LEU A 92 -7.41 -14.96 7.19
CA LEU A 92 -6.53 -15.37 8.30
C LEU A 92 -5.06 -15.00 8.08
N ASN A 93 -4.62 -14.94 6.83
CA ASN A 93 -3.26 -14.57 6.43
C ASN A 93 -3.31 -13.54 5.31
N SER A 94 -2.30 -12.68 5.22
CA SER A 94 -2.19 -11.75 4.09
C SER A 94 -1.99 -12.52 2.79
N PHE A 95 -2.68 -12.10 1.73
CA PHE A 95 -2.55 -12.70 0.41
C PHE A 95 -2.60 -11.64 -0.70
N GLU A 96 -2.01 -11.97 -1.85
CA GLU A 96 -1.86 -11.07 -2.99
C GLU A 96 -2.73 -11.57 -4.16
N ALA A 97 -3.55 -10.68 -4.72
CA ALA A 97 -4.33 -10.93 -5.91
C ALA A 97 -3.81 -10.04 -7.05
N LEU A 98 -3.37 -10.67 -8.15
CA LEU A 98 -2.83 -9.99 -9.31
C LEU A 98 -3.87 -9.93 -10.43
N PHE A 99 -4.04 -8.73 -11.00
CA PHE A 99 -4.99 -8.45 -12.07
C PHE A 99 -4.27 -7.76 -13.23
N GLU A 100 -4.52 -8.21 -14.46
CA GLU A 100 -4.18 -7.46 -15.66
C GLU A 100 -5.45 -6.74 -16.13
N ILE A 101 -5.38 -5.41 -16.19
CA ILE A 101 -6.49 -4.53 -16.55
C ILE A 101 -6.10 -3.77 -17.81
N GLU A 102 -7.06 -3.60 -18.72
CA GLU A 102 -6.94 -2.72 -19.87
C GLU A 102 -7.86 -1.51 -19.65
N GLU A 103 -7.27 -0.35 -19.38
CA GLU A 103 -7.99 0.91 -19.18
C GLU A 103 -7.58 1.86 -20.32
N GLY A 104 -8.51 2.16 -21.23
CA GLY A 104 -8.21 2.87 -22.46
C GLY A 104 -7.31 2.04 -23.39
N SER A 105 -6.11 2.55 -23.71
CA SER A 105 -5.08 1.85 -24.50
C SER A 105 -3.93 1.31 -23.66
N GLU A 106 -4.00 1.45 -22.33
CA GLU A 106 -2.92 1.08 -21.42
C GLU A 106 -3.24 -0.24 -20.72
N LYS A 107 -2.24 -1.12 -20.67
CA LYS A 107 -2.27 -2.35 -19.86
C LYS A 107 -1.63 -2.09 -18.51
N ILE A 108 -2.40 -2.37 -17.46
CA ILE A 108 -2.04 -2.09 -16.06
C ILE A 108 -2.07 -3.40 -15.29
N ASN A 109 -0.97 -3.71 -14.61
CA ASN A 109 -0.90 -4.79 -13.63
C ASN A 109 -1.23 -4.22 -12.26
N VAL A 110 -2.35 -4.66 -11.69
CA VAL A 110 -2.78 -4.27 -10.35
C VAL A 110 -2.58 -5.43 -9.38
N THR A 111 -1.81 -5.20 -8.32
CA THR A 111 -1.65 -6.14 -7.21
C THR A 111 -2.48 -5.63 -6.03
N LEU A 112 -3.48 -6.39 -5.58
CA LEU A 112 -4.24 -6.10 -4.37
C LEU A 112 -3.77 -7.03 -3.24
N VAL A 113 -3.27 -6.46 -2.16
CA VAL A 113 -2.87 -7.18 -0.95
C VAL A 113 -4.02 -7.10 0.06
N ASP A 114 -4.70 -8.22 0.30
CA ASP A 114 -5.70 -8.31 1.37
C ASP A 114 -4.99 -8.63 2.68
N THR A 115 -5.24 -7.85 3.72
CA THR A 115 -4.71 -8.13 5.06
C THR A 115 -5.77 -8.81 5.93
N PRO A 116 -5.37 -9.64 6.91
CA PRO A 116 -6.27 -10.07 7.97
C PRO A 116 -6.98 -8.87 8.61
N GLY A 117 -8.17 -9.09 9.15
CA GLY A 117 -8.85 -8.01 9.87
C GLY A 117 -8.31 -7.82 11.27
N PHE A 118 -8.18 -6.56 11.72
CA PHE A 118 -7.93 -6.29 13.14
C PHE A 118 -9.08 -6.87 13.99
N VAL A 119 -8.72 -7.63 15.03
CA VAL A 119 -9.62 -8.25 15.99
C VAL A 119 -8.89 -8.35 17.34
N GLY A 120 -9.62 -8.19 18.43
CA GLY A 120 -9.11 -8.47 19.78
C GLY A 120 -8.82 -7.21 20.59
N SER A 121 -7.94 -7.35 21.58
CA SER A 121 -7.50 -6.23 22.42
C SER A 121 -6.50 -5.33 21.69
N ASP A 122 -6.25 -4.17 22.27
CA ASP A 122 -5.33 -3.16 21.73
C ASP A 122 -3.93 -3.74 21.44
N GLU A 123 -3.41 -4.62 22.29
CA GLU A 123 -2.08 -5.23 22.10
C GLU A 123 -2.02 -6.15 20.88
N VAL A 124 -3.09 -6.90 20.62
CA VAL A 124 -3.18 -7.80 19.46
C VAL A 124 -3.28 -6.98 18.17
N ILE A 125 -4.08 -5.92 18.21
CA ILE A 125 -4.23 -4.97 17.10
C ILE A 125 -2.88 -4.32 16.79
N ASP A 126 -2.16 -3.85 17.82
CA ASP A 126 -0.88 -3.20 17.65
C ASP A 126 0.20 -4.14 17.09
N ALA A 127 0.21 -5.40 17.54
CA ALA A 127 1.11 -6.44 17.02
C ALA A 127 0.82 -6.78 15.54
N HIS A 128 -0.45 -6.82 15.16
CA HIS A 128 -0.86 -7.03 13.77
C HIS A 128 -0.54 -5.81 12.90
N CYS A 129 -0.68 -4.59 13.43
CA CYS A 129 -0.22 -3.38 12.75
C CYS A 129 1.30 -3.41 12.52
N ASP A 130 2.10 -3.92 13.47
CA ASP A 130 3.54 -4.12 13.28
C ASP A 130 3.85 -5.13 12.17
N GLU A 131 3.01 -6.14 11.99
CA GLU A 131 3.17 -7.11 10.91
C GLU A 131 2.93 -6.49 9.55
N ILE A 132 1.90 -5.67 9.41
CA ILE A 132 1.63 -4.90 8.19
C ILE A 132 2.80 -3.94 7.89
N LEU A 133 3.29 -3.23 8.90
CA LEU A 133 4.46 -2.35 8.73
C LEU A 133 5.72 -3.13 8.31
N ARG A 134 5.98 -4.29 8.92
CA ARG A 134 7.08 -5.18 8.55
C ARG A 134 6.97 -5.65 7.11
N TYR A 135 5.77 -5.94 6.62
CA TYR A 135 5.55 -6.27 5.22
C TYR A 135 5.88 -5.08 4.30
N LEU A 136 5.42 -3.86 4.61
CA LEU A 136 5.73 -2.65 3.85
C LEU A 136 7.25 -2.40 3.79
N GLU A 137 7.92 -2.50 4.93
CA GLU A 137 9.38 -2.38 5.04
C GLU A 137 10.12 -3.45 4.24
N TYR A 138 9.61 -4.68 4.26
CA TYR A 138 10.20 -5.77 3.50
C TYR A 138 10.16 -5.49 1.99
N GLN A 139 9.08 -4.90 1.47
CA GLN A 139 9.02 -4.49 0.07
C GLN A 139 10.08 -3.43 -0.27
N PHE A 140 10.30 -2.45 0.61
CA PHE A 140 11.38 -1.48 0.45
C PHE A 140 12.77 -2.13 0.52
N ASP A 141 12.97 -3.10 1.42
CA ASP A 141 14.22 -3.85 1.52
C ASP A 141 14.51 -4.65 0.23
N LEU A 142 13.49 -5.18 -0.45
CA LEU A 142 13.64 -5.85 -1.75
C LEU A 142 14.12 -4.87 -2.83
N THR A 143 13.50 -3.69 -2.94
CA THR A 143 13.96 -2.65 -3.89
C THR A 143 15.38 -2.21 -3.58
N LEU A 144 15.69 -1.95 -2.30
CA LEU A 144 17.01 -1.51 -1.86
C LEU A 144 18.08 -2.57 -2.12
N ALA A 145 17.75 -3.86 -1.97
CA ALA A 145 18.65 -4.95 -2.30
C ALA A 145 18.95 -5.02 -3.81
N GLU A 146 17.96 -4.72 -4.66
CA GLU A 146 18.14 -4.64 -6.11
C GLU A 146 18.99 -3.41 -6.51
N GLU A 147 18.72 -2.23 -5.96
CA GLU A 147 19.49 -1.00 -6.24
C GLU A 147 20.98 -1.14 -5.89
N ARG A 148 21.29 -1.93 -4.86
CA ARG A 148 22.65 -2.22 -4.39
C ARG A 148 23.43 -3.15 -5.31
N LYS A 149 22.79 -3.88 -6.23
CA LYS A 149 23.49 -4.79 -7.14
C LYS A 149 24.35 -4.00 -8.12
N VAL A 150 25.57 -4.48 -8.36
CA VAL A 150 26.50 -3.89 -9.34
C VAL A 150 25.94 -4.01 -10.77
N ARG A 151 25.31 -5.14 -11.09
CA ARG A 151 24.56 -5.35 -12.33
C ARG A 151 23.08 -5.42 -11.98
N ARG A 152 22.39 -4.30 -12.19
CA ARG A 152 20.96 -4.14 -11.90
C ARG A 152 20.13 -4.80 -13.00
N ASN A 153 18.99 -5.38 -12.63
CA ASN A 153 18.03 -5.89 -13.61
C ASN A 153 17.16 -4.73 -14.13
N PRO A 154 17.23 -4.35 -15.43
CA PRO A 154 16.37 -3.31 -15.99
C PRO A 154 14.89 -3.73 -16.07
N LYS A 155 14.58 -5.00 -15.81
CA LYS A 155 13.22 -5.56 -15.71
C LYS A 155 12.83 -5.88 -14.27
N ALA A 156 13.44 -5.22 -13.28
CA ALA A 156 13.01 -5.36 -11.90
C ALA A 156 11.56 -4.87 -11.78
N VAL A 157 10.71 -5.70 -11.17
CA VAL A 157 9.30 -5.39 -10.92
C VAL A 157 9.22 -4.51 -9.68
N ASP A 158 8.31 -3.55 -9.70
CA ASP A 158 8.03 -2.69 -8.56
C ASP A 158 7.11 -3.43 -7.58
N ASN A 159 7.64 -3.76 -6.39
CA ASN A 159 6.87 -4.44 -5.34
C ASN A 159 6.35 -3.47 -4.28
N GLN A 160 6.61 -2.16 -4.41
CA GLN A 160 6.27 -1.18 -3.39
C GLN A 160 4.75 -0.98 -3.35
N ILE A 161 4.19 -0.91 -2.15
CA ILE A 161 2.77 -0.62 -1.98
C ILE A 161 2.56 0.88 -2.19
N HIS A 162 1.81 1.23 -3.23
CA HIS A 162 1.57 2.62 -3.61
C HIS A 162 0.49 3.29 -2.77
N ALA A 163 -0.52 2.54 -2.33
CA ALA A 163 -1.54 3.05 -1.41
C ALA A 163 -2.10 1.96 -0.50
N CYS A 164 -2.51 2.36 0.71
CA CYS A 164 -3.26 1.57 1.65
C CYS A 164 -4.67 2.13 1.78
N LEU A 165 -5.66 1.37 1.34
CA LEU A 165 -7.08 1.64 1.53
C LEU A 165 -7.46 1.21 2.95
N TYR A 166 -7.61 2.18 3.84
CA TYR A 166 -7.93 1.91 5.24
C TYR A 166 -9.44 1.98 5.48
N PHE A 167 -10.04 0.84 5.82
CA PHE A 167 -11.47 0.70 6.08
C PHE A 167 -11.77 1.14 7.51
N ILE A 168 -12.51 2.24 7.63
CA ILE A 168 -12.98 2.81 8.88
C ILE A 168 -14.37 2.26 9.19
N ASP A 169 -14.55 1.77 10.42
CA ASP A 169 -15.86 1.38 10.92
C ASP A 169 -16.66 2.61 11.36
N HIS A 170 -17.94 2.66 11.01
CA HIS A 170 -18.88 3.69 11.45
C HIS A 170 -19.91 3.15 12.45
N SER A 171 -19.84 1.85 12.78
CA SER A 171 -20.73 1.20 13.74
C SER A 171 -20.45 1.66 15.18
N SER A 172 -19.32 2.31 15.40
CA SER A 172 -18.93 2.80 16.71
C SER A 172 -19.91 3.88 17.20
N PRO A 173 -20.25 3.92 18.49
CA PRO A 173 -21.16 4.93 19.05
C PRO A 173 -20.58 6.35 19.00
N ARG A 174 -19.25 6.47 18.78
CA ARG A 174 -18.56 7.73 18.61
C ARG A 174 -18.59 8.13 17.13
N LEU A 175 -18.87 9.40 16.87
CA LEU A 175 -18.69 9.99 15.54
C LEU A 175 -17.21 10.33 15.33
N GLY A 176 -16.57 9.78 14.30
CA GLY A 176 -15.16 10.05 13.96
C GLY A 176 -14.29 8.80 14.01
N LEU A 177 -13.00 8.98 14.31
CA LEU A 177 -12.04 7.89 14.42
C LEU A 177 -12.06 7.28 15.83
N SER A 178 -11.88 5.96 15.94
CA SER A 178 -11.62 5.31 17.23
C SER A 178 -10.17 5.53 17.68
N ASP A 179 -9.89 5.41 18.98
CA ASP A 179 -8.52 5.57 19.50
C ASP A 179 -7.55 4.55 18.89
N ALA A 180 -8.04 3.33 18.64
CA ALA A 180 -7.26 2.30 17.97
C ALA A 180 -7.02 2.63 16.49
N ASP A 181 -8.03 3.14 15.76
CA ASP A 181 -7.82 3.64 14.39
C ASP A 181 -6.76 4.75 14.37
N VAL A 182 -6.80 5.69 15.33
CA VAL A 182 -5.82 6.78 15.43
C VAL A 182 -4.40 6.21 15.60
N ARG A 183 -4.21 5.22 16.48
CA ARG A 183 -2.89 4.57 16.66
C ARG A 183 -2.42 3.87 15.39
N ILE A 184 -3.29 3.11 14.72
CA ILE A 184 -2.95 2.36 13.50
C ILE A 184 -2.61 3.33 12.36
N LEU A 185 -3.47 4.33 12.10
CA LEU A 185 -3.29 5.30 11.02
C LEU A 185 -2.03 6.12 11.20
N LYS A 186 -1.71 6.57 12.42
CA LYS A 186 -0.44 7.26 12.69
C LYS A 186 0.78 6.41 12.33
N ARG A 187 0.72 5.12 12.64
CA ARG A 187 1.82 4.18 12.41
C ARG A 187 1.95 3.86 10.92
N LEU A 188 0.87 3.46 10.26
CA LEU A 188 0.86 3.14 8.82
C LEU A 188 1.23 4.34 7.96
N GLY A 189 0.75 5.54 8.30
CA GLY A 189 1.00 6.77 7.55
C GLY A 189 2.47 7.19 7.50
N THR A 190 3.34 6.55 8.27
CA THR A 190 4.79 6.79 8.17
C THR A 190 5.44 6.14 6.95
N ARG A 191 4.78 5.14 6.32
CA ARG A 191 5.38 4.27 5.29
C ARG A 191 4.51 4.03 4.05
N VAL A 192 3.27 4.51 3.99
CA VAL A 192 2.39 4.31 2.83
C VAL A 192 1.39 5.46 2.69
N ASN A 193 0.98 5.77 1.46
CA ASN A 193 -0.14 6.67 1.18
C ASN A 193 -1.43 6.10 1.77
N LEU A 194 -2.08 6.84 2.68
CA LEU A 194 -3.31 6.40 3.32
C LEU A 194 -4.54 6.99 2.63
N ILE A 195 -5.43 6.13 2.14
CA ILE A 195 -6.72 6.54 1.59
C ILE A 195 -7.83 6.00 2.51
N PRO A 196 -8.52 6.87 3.26
CA PRO A 196 -9.56 6.43 4.19
C PRO A 196 -10.85 6.10 3.43
N VAL A 197 -11.41 4.93 3.74
CA VAL A 197 -12.66 4.42 3.15
C VAL A 197 -13.64 4.10 4.27
N ILE A 198 -14.82 4.71 4.24
CA ILE A 198 -15.94 4.37 5.13
C ILE A 198 -16.57 3.08 4.62
N ALA A 199 -16.46 2.02 5.42
CA ALA A 199 -16.99 0.70 5.11
C ALA A 199 -18.52 0.69 5.09
N ARG A 200 -19.16 -0.29 4.41
CA ARG A 200 -20.62 -0.55 4.49
C ARG A 200 -21.48 0.72 4.44
N ALA A 201 -21.20 1.61 3.49
CA ALA A 201 -21.83 2.93 3.46
C ALA A 201 -23.36 2.88 3.22
N ASP A 202 -23.88 1.74 2.75
CA ASP A 202 -25.31 1.43 2.62
C ASP A 202 -26.09 1.50 3.93
N THR A 203 -25.41 1.41 5.07
CA THR A 203 -26.01 1.51 6.40
C THR A 203 -26.13 2.95 6.91
N LEU A 204 -25.53 3.91 6.22
CA LEU A 204 -25.54 5.32 6.59
C LEU A 204 -26.46 6.13 5.67
N THR A 205 -27.24 7.03 6.26
CA THR A 205 -27.92 8.07 5.46
C THR A 205 -26.90 9.07 4.92
N ARG A 206 -27.20 9.75 3.81
CA ARG A 206 -26.34 10.80 3.23
C ARG A 206 -25.94 11.87 4.25
N ALA A 207 -26.86 12.25 5.14
CA ALA A 207 -26.61 13.21 6.21
C ALA A 207 -25.65 12.67 7.28
N GLN A 208 -25.79 11.40 7.67
CA GLN A 208 -24.86 10.74 8.60
C GLN A 208 -23.48 10.56 7.97
N ALA A 209 -23.40 10.12 6.71
CA ALA A 209 -22.15 10.00 5.99
C ALA A 209 -21.40 11.34 5.92
N LYS A 210 -22.09 12.44 5.60
CA LYS A 210 -21.48 13.78 5.61
C LYS A 210 -20.92 14.17 6.98
N ARG A 211 -21.67 13.92 8.06
CA ARG A 211 -21.20 14.17 9.44
C ARG A 211 -20.00 13.29 9.81
N MET A 212 -20.02 12.02 9.41
CA MET A 212 -18.93 11.07 9.61
C MET A 212 -17.65 11.53 8.89
N LYS A 213 -17.75 11.90 7.60
CA LYS A 213 -16.61 12.42 6.82
C LYS A 213 -15.97 13.63 7.50
N GLN A 214 -16.78 14.61 7.91
CA GLN A 214 -16.31 15.81 8.61
C GLN A 214 -15.63 15.47 9.96
N ALA A 215 -16.19 14.55 10.73
CA ALA A 215 -15.61 14.13 12.00
C ALA A 215 -14.27 13.40 11.82
N ILE A 216 -14.18 12.48 10.84
CA ILE A 216 -12.93 11.78 10.53
C ILE A 216 -11.84 12.77 10.11
N LEU A 217 -12.13 13.73 9.24
CA LEU A 217 -11.16 14.74 8.81
C LEU A 217 -10.71 15.63 9.98
N LYS A 218 -11.65 16.04 10.84
CA LYS A 218 -11.33 16.82 12.05
C LYS A 218 -10.44 16.04 13.02
N ASP A 219 -10.77 14.77 13.27
CA ASP A 219 -9.99 13.91 14.15
C ASP A 219 -8.61 13.62 13.54
N ALA A 220 -8.52 13.42 12.23
CA ALA A 220 -7.25 13.24 11.53
C ALA A 220 -6.35 14.47 11.67
N ALA A 221 -6.89 15.67 11.44
CA ALA A 221 -6.16 16.93 11.61
C ALA A 221 -5.68 17.12 13.07
N HIS A 222 -6.58 16.90 14.05
CA HIS A 222 -6.24 17.00 15.47
C HIS A 222 -5.10 16.05 15.89
N HIS A 223 -5.09 14.84 15.32
CA HIS A 223 -4.09 13.83 15.64
C HIS A 223 -2.88 13.83 14.69
N GLN A 224 -2.79 14.79 13.76
CA GLN A 224 -1.70 14.89 12.77
C GLN A 224 -1.57 13.62 11.90
N ILE A 225 -2.70 13.05 11.51
CA ILE A 225 -2.75 11.94 10.55
C ILE A 225 -2.82 12.55 9.15
N GLN A 226 -1.83 12.22 8.31
CA GLN A 226 -1.76 12.66 6.92
C GLN A 226 -2.41 11.61 6.03
N PHE A 227 -3.61 11.91 5.53
CA PHE A 227 -4.21 11.16 4.43
C PHE A 227 -3.61 11.64 3.10
N PHE A 228 -3.68 10.77 2.09
CA PHE A 228 -3.36 11.15 0.73
C PHE A 228 -4.28 12.28 0.28
N GLN A 229 -3.67 13.32 -0.28
CA GLN A 229 -4.35 14.50 -0.76
C GLN A 229 -4.40 14.44 -2.30
N PHE A 230 -5.59 14.52 -2.86
CA PHE A 230 -5.83 14.53 -4.32
C PHE A 230 -5.68 15.94 -4.93
N LEU A 231 -5.47 16.94 -4.08
CA LEU A 231 -5.20 18.33 -4.45
C LEU A 231 -3.78 18.71 -4.05
N SER A 232 -3.12 19.54 -4.85
CA SER A 232 -1.89 20.16 -4.38
C SER A 232 -2.17 21.08 -3.18
N PRO A 233 -1.21 21.23 -2.24
CA PRO A 233 -1.34 22.18 -1.14
C PRO A 233 -1.58 23.62 -1.62
N LYS A 234 -0.97 24.01 -2.75
CA LYS A 234 -1.14 25.31 -3.41
C LYS A 234 -2.60 25.53 -3.83
N LEU A 235 -3.18 24.58 -4.56
CA LEU A 235 -4.57 24.64 -5.00
C LEU A 235 -5.57 24.58 -3.83
N ALA A 236 -5.28 23.79 -2.79
CA ALA A 236 -6.09 23.74 -1.58
C ALA A 236 -6.13 25.10 -0.86
N LYS A 237 -4.97 25.77 -0.70
CA LYS A 237 -4.88 27.14 -0.14
C LYS A 237 -5.69 28.14 -0.97
N ARG A 238 -5.61 28.08 -2.31
CA ARG A 238 -6.36 28.96 -3.22
C ARG A 238 -7.88 28.76 -3.11
N LEU A 239 -8.36 27.53 -3.06
CA LEU A 239 -9.79 27.23 -2.90
C LEU A 239 -10.33 27.72 -1.55
N LEU A 240 -9.53 27.62 -0.49
CA LEU A 240 -9.88 28.18 0.83
C LEU A 240 -9.94 29.71 0.79
N ALA A 241 -9.00 30.37 0.12
CA ALA A 241 -8.97 31.83 -0.04
C ALA A 241 -10.17 32.35 -0.85
N GLN A 242 -10.56 31.63 -1.92
CA GLN A 242 -11.75 31.97 -2.72
C GLN A 242 -13.05 31.89 -1.91
N GLN A 243 -13.15 30.95 -0.97
CA GLN A 243 -14.31 30.86 -0.07
C GLN A 243 -14.34 31.99 0.98
N GLN A 244 -13.19 32.62 1.25
CA GLN A 244 -13.07 33.70 2.24
C GLN A 244 -13.09 35.11 1.62
N GLY A 245 -13.07 35.23 0.28
CA GLY A 245 -13.18 36.52 -0.42
C GLY A 245 -11.87 37.32 -0.50
N ASP A 246 -10.74 36.71 -0.14
CA ASP A 246 -9.44 37.37 -0.08
C ASP A 246 -8.64 37.14 -1.38
N GLU A 247 -9.06 37.77 -2.48
CA GLU A 247 -8.34 37.68 -3.77
C GLU A 247 -7.05 38.53 -3.84
N GLU A 248 -6.84 39.47 -2.91
CA GLU A 248 -5.79 40.49 -3.05
C GLU A 248 -4.40 40.09 -2.51
N GLY A 249 -4.29 39.05 -1.68
CA GLY A 249 -3.02 38.65 -1.07
C GLY A 249 -2.05 37.95 -2.03
N TYR A 250 -2.58 37.08 -2.91
CA TYR A 250 -1.74 36.20 -3.74
C TYR A 250 -1.15 36.90 -4.97
N LYS A 251 -1.86 37.90 -5.54
CA LYS A 251 -1.38 38.64 -6.73
C LYS A 251 -0.27 39.65 -6.40
N LYS A 252 -0.14 40.10 -5.15
CA LYS A 252 0.73 41.23 -4.80
C LYS A 252 2.22 40.87 -4.75
N LYS A 253 2.57 39.63 -4.37
CA LYS A 253 3.98 39.14 -4.32
C LYS A 253 4.65 39.05 -5.71
N ARG A 254 3.90 38.89 -6.80
CA ARG A 254 4.46 38.80 -8.18
C ARG A 254 4.88 40.14 -8.79
N SER A 255 4.45 41.28 -8.24
CA SER A 255 4.65 42.61 -8.88
C SER A 255 5.82 43.44 -8.34
N SER A 256 6.50 43.01 -7.27
CA SER A 256 7.59 43.79 -6.64
C SER A 256 8.97 43.16 -6.87
N ARG A 257 9.32 42.85 -8.12
CA ARG A 257 10.72 42.69 -8.55
C ARG A 257 10.96 43.53 -9.80
N GLN A 258 11.06 44.85 -9.59
CA GLN A 258 11.87 45.72 -10.45
C GLN A 258 13.12 46.09 -9.67
N GLY A 259 14.27 45.98 -10.34
CA GLY A 259 15.62 45.98 -9.78
C GLY A 259 16.05 47.26 -9.05
N PRO A 260 17.31 47.28 -8.57
CA PRO A 260 17.73 47.98 -7.37
C PRO A 260 17.82 49.49 -7.59
N GLY A 261 17.23 50.23 -6.67
CA GLY A 261 17.59 51.61 -6.36
C GLY A 261 18.23 51.60 -4.99
N ASP A 262 19.48 52.05 -4.93
CA ASP A 262 20.20 52.34 -3.70
C ASP A 262 19.36 53.26 -2.81
N ASP A 263 19.13 52.86 -1.56
CA ASP A 263 19.20 53.73 -0.37
C ASP A 263 19.00 52.86 0.89
N GLU A 264 19.93 53.05 1.81
CA GLU A 264 20.02 52.44 3.14
C GLU A 264 18.76 52.74 3.98
N GLU A 265 18.32 51.78 4.80
CA GLU A 265 18.08 52.00 6.23
C GLU A 265 17.84 50.67 6.95
N ASP A 266 18.64 50.46 8.00
CA ASP A 266 18.66 49.32 8.89
C ASP A 266 17.30 49.10 9.56
N ASN A 267 16.74 47.90 9.41
CA ASN A 267 15.75 47.39 10.36
C ASN A 267 15.95 45.88 10.51
N GLU A 268 16.78 45.50 11.49
CA GLU A 268 16.85 44.14 12.02
C GLU A 268 15.52 43.83 12.74
N GLN A 269 14.57 43.27 12.00
CA GLN A 269 13.56 42.39 12.58
C GLN A 269 13.83 41.00 12.03
N ASP A 270 14.10 40.08 12.96
CA ASP A 270 14.14 38.63 12.74
C ASP A 270 12.76 38.17 12.25
N ASP A 271 12.45 38.44 10.99
CA ASP A 271 11.44 37.68 10.26
C ASP A 271 12.13 36.37 9.90
N GLU A 272 11.70 35.28 10.57
CA GLU A 272 11.99 33.92 10.12
C GLU A 272 11.49 33.82 8.68
N GLU A 273 12.40 34.04 7.72
CA GLU A 273 12.17 33.76 6.31
C GLU A 273 11.91 32.26 6.22
N GLU A 274 10.64 31.86 6.32
CA GLU A 274 10.19 30.61 5.73
C GLU A 274 10.57 30.71 4.26
N GLU A 275 11.70 30.10 3.91
CA GLU A 275 12.08 29.79 2.53
C GLU A 275 10.94 28.96 1.93
N GLU A 276 9.87 29.64 1.46
CA GLU A 276 8.92 29.05 0.52
C GLU A 276 9.76 28.77 -0.73
N GLU A 277 10.31 27.55 -0.81
CA GLU A 277 10.94 27.04 -2.01
C GLU A 277 10.01 27.38 -3.18
N GLU A 278 10.45 28.30 -4.04
CA GLU A 278 9.79 28.56 -5.33
C GLU A 278 10.03 27.34 -6.20
N GLU A 279 9.34 26.24 -5.90
CA GLU A 279 9.13 25.15 -6.84
C GLU A 279 8.27 25.74 -7.96
N ASP A 280 8.94 26.00 -9.09
CA ASP A 280 8.40 26.27 -10.41
C ASP A 280 7.41 25.15 -10.83
N ASP A 281 6.24 25.07 -10.19
CA ASP A 281 5.16 24.20 -10.62
C ASP A 281 4.26 24.96 -11.57
N ASP A 282 4.18 24.48 -12.81
CA ASP A 282 3.31 24.92 -13.90
C ASP A 282 1.79 24.78 -13.58
N GLU A 283 1.37 24.73 -12.31
CA GLU A 283 -0.02 24.49 -11.87
C GLU A 283 -1.03 25.52 -12.38
N ASP A 284 -0.60 26.77 -12.60
CA ASP A 284 -1.45 27.84 -13.15
C ASP A 284 -1.82 27.60 -14.64
N ASP A 285 -1.09 26.73 -15.35
CA ASP A 285 -1.33 26.39 -16.77
C ASP A 285 -2.19 25.12 -16.95
N TRP A 286 -2.60 24.46 -15.87
CA TRP A 286 -3.47 23.28 -15.97
C TRP A 286 -4.89 23.68 -16.36
N ASP A 287 -5.50 22.83 -17.19
CA ASP A 287 -6.89 23.03 -17.62
C ASP A 287 -7.82 23.17 -16.40
N PRO A 288 -8.65 24.23 -16.32
CA PRO A 288 -9.68 24.38 -15.28
C PRO A 288 -10.53 23.12 -15.04
N GLU A 289 -10.83 22.35 -16.09
CA GLU A 289 -11.60 21.10 -15.97
C GLU A 289 -10.85 20.05 -15.14
N PHE A 290 -9.54 19.94 -15.33
CA PHE A 290 -8.69 19.02 -14.55
C PHE A 290 -8.59 19.43 -13.08
N LEU A 291 -8.46 20.74 -12.81
CA LEU A 291 -8.42 21.27 -11.46
C LEU A 291 -9.74 21.04 -10.71
N GLU A 292 -10.87 21.20 -11.41
CA GLU A 292 -12.20 20.89 -10.85
C GLU A 292 -12.35 19.40 -10.53
N GLU A 293 -11.85 18.50 -11.39
CA GLU A 293 -11.84 17.06 -11.13
C GLU A 293 -11.07 16.72 -9.84
N LYS A 294 -9.85 17.25 -9.67
CA LYS A 294 -9.06 17.06 -8.45
C LYS A 294 -9.78 17.58 -7.21
N ALA A 295 -10.43 18.75 -7.30
CA ALA A 295 -11.19 19.33 -6.19
C ALA A 295 -12.40 18.48 -5.81
N ASN A 296 -13.10 17.95 -6.81
CA ASN A 296 -14.22 17.04 -6.62
C ASN A 296 -13.76 15.76 -5.91
N LEU A 297 -12.66 15.14 -6.35
CA LEU A 297 -12.11 13.94 -5.71
C LEU A 297 -11.71 14.19 -4.26
N GLN A 298 -11.06 15.32 -3.97
CA GLN A 298 -10.71 15.66 -2.60
C GLN A 298 -11.94 15.82 -1.70
N SER A 299 -13.02 16.40 -2.22
CA SER A 299 -14.27 16.57 -1.45
C SER A 299 -14.94 15.24 -1.08
N LEU A 300 -14.60 14.16 -1.81
CA LEU A 300 -15.11 12.82 -1.55
C LEU A 300 -14.37 12.13 -0.40
N VAL A 301 -13.16 12.56 -0.04
CA VAL A 301 -12.38 11.95 1.05
C VAL A 301 -13.01 12.26 2.42
N PRO A 302 -13.21 11.27 3.31
CA PRO A 302 -13.08 9.83 3.11
C PRO A 302 -14.12 9.22 2.16
N PHE A 303 -13.67 8.35 1.25
CA PHE A 303 -14.55 7.71 0.27
C PHE A 303 -15.56 6.79 0.94
N THR A 304 -16.76 6.70 0.38
CA THR A 304 -17.76 5.71 0.79
C THR A 304 -17.71 4.50 -0.14
N ALA A 305 -17.64 3.30 0.42
CA ALA A 305 -17.64 2.07 -0.37
C ALA A 305 -18.78 1.14 0.04
N ILE A 306 -19.41 0.55 -0.97
CA ILE A 306 -20.38 -0.52 -0.84
C ILE A 306 -19.84 -1.69 -1.66
N ALA A 307 -19.65 -2.83 -1.01
CA ALA A 307 -19.25 -4.05 -1.70
C ALA A 307 -20.49 -4.76 -2.28
N GLN A 308 -20.28 -5.50 -3.36
CA GLN A 308 -21.30 -6.35 -3.98
C GLN A 308 -21.74 -7.47 -3.02
N GLU A 309 -22.99 -7.92 -3.17
CA GLU A 309 -23.54 -9.14 -2.55
C GLU A 309 -22.75 -10.40 -2.96
N GLU A 310 -22.90 -11.50 -2.23
CA GLU A 310 -22.19 -12.76 -2.47
C GLU A 310 -22.22 -13.22 -3.95
N ASP A 311 -21.13 -13.85 -4.37
CA ASP A 311 -20.92 -14.28 -5.76
C ASP A 311 -22.04 -15.22 -6.23
N GLY A 312 -22.59 -14.94 -7.43
CA GLY A 312 -23.57 -15.79 -8.11
C GLY A 312 -24.99 -15.23 -8.15
N VAL A 313 -25.27 -14.12 -7.46
CA VAL A 313 -26.55 -13.41 -7.56
C VAL A 313 -26.46 -12.34 -8.65
N GLU A 314 -27.12 -12.56 -9.79
CA GLU A 314 -27.29 -11.53 -10.82
C GLU A 314 -28.30 -10.48 -10.35
N ILE A 315 -27.81 -9.33 -9.90
CA ILE A 315 -28.66 -8.21 -9.53
C ILE A 315 -29.02 -7.42 -10.78
N ARG A 316 -30.31 -7.14 -10.94
CA ARG A 316 -30.84 -6.39 -12.09
C ARG A 316 -31.38 -5.05 -11.65
N ASP A 317 -30.99 -3.99 -12.35
CA ASP A 317 -31.58 -2.66 -12.21
C ASP A 317 -33.04 -2.68 -12.71
N SER A 318 -33.81 -1.65 -12.35
CA SER A 318 -35.12 -1.29 -12.89
C SER A 318 -35.25 -1.38 -14.42
N LYS A 319 -34.13 -1.27 -15.14
CA LYS A 319 -34.00 -1.37 -16.60
C LYS A 319 -33.63 -2.78 -17.11
N GLY A 320 -33.57 -3.78 -16.24
CA GLY A 320 -33.22 -5.17 -16.57
C GLY A 320 -31.72 -5.43 -16.82
N ARG A 321 -30.87 -4.41 -16.64
CA ARG A 321 -29.41 -4.50 -16.81
C ARG A 321 -28.79 -5.19 -15.60
N ILE A 322 -27.86 -6.10 -15.83
CA ILE A 322 -27.06 -6.71 -14.77
C ILE A 322 -26.11 -5.64 -14.22
N ILE A 323 -26.15 -5.43 -12.91
CA ILE A 323 -25.33 -4.44 -12.21
C ILE A 323 -24.59 -5.11 -11.05
N GLN A 324 -23.47 -4.49 -10.64
CA GLN A 324 -22.80 -4.86 -9.40
C GLN A 324 -23.41 -4.07 -8.27
N GLY A 325 -23.91 -4.75 -7.26
CA GLY A 325 -24.74 -4.10 -6.27
C GLY A 325 -25.11 -4.97 -5.09
N ARG A 326 -26.07 -4.47 -4.31
CA ARG A 326 -26.77 -5.20 -3.27
C ARG A 326 -28.27 -5.03 -3.46
N GLU A 327 -29.03 -6.10 -3.22
CA GLU A 327 -30.49 -6.07 -3.31
C GLU A 327 -31.10 -6.11 -1.91
N PHE A 328 -31.93 -5.12 -1.63
CA PHE A 328 -32.69 -5.04 -0.39
C PHE A 328 -34.19 -5.18 -0.69
N PRO A 329 -35.02 -5.56 0.29
CA PRO A 329 -36.47 -5.61 0.12
C PRO A 329 -37.11 -4.29 -0.35
N TRP A 330 -36.42 -3.16 -0.11
CA TRP A 330 -36.88 -1.81 -0.45
C TRP A 330 -36.23 -1.22 -1.70
N GLY A 331 -35.27 -1.90 -2.33
CA GLY A 331 -34.60 -1.39 -3.53
C GLY A 331 -33.24 -2.02 -3.81
N VAL A 332 -32.65 -1.60 -4.91
CA VAL A 332 -31.36 -2.11 -5.39
C VAL A 332 -30.32 -1.00 -5.34
N LEU A 333 -29.18 -1.27 -4.71
CA LEU A 333 -28.03 -0.37 -4.69
C LEU A 333 -27.01 -0.80 -5.74
N ASN A 334 -26.72 0.09 -6.68
CA ASN A 334 -25.63 -0.07 -7.65
C ASN A 334 -24.32 0.48 -7.07
N CYS A 335 -23.28 -0.34 -6.99
CA CYS A 335 -21.94 0.02 -6.50
C CYS A 335 -21.17 0.96 -7.45
N LEU A 336 -21.59 1.08 -8.71
CA LEU A 336 -20.98 1.97 -9.70
C LEU A 336 -21.75 3.27 -9.89
N ASP A 337 -22.82 3.49 -9.13
CA ASP A 337 -23.59 4.74 -9.20
C ASP A 337 -23.07 5.74 -8.17
N SER A 338 -22.66 6.91 -8.64
CA SER A 338 -22.16 8.01 -7.80
C SER A 338 -23.21 8.56 -6.83
N ASN A 339 -24.50 8.29 -7.06
CA ASN A 339 -25.56 8.63 -6.11
C ASN A 339 -25.65 7.69 -4.91
N HIS A 340 -25.04 6.50 -4.99
CA HIS A 340 -25.06 5.47 -3.96
C HIS A 340 -23.73 5.38 -3.21
N CYS A 341 -22.60 5.40 -3.91
CA CYS A 341 -21.29 5.37 -3.28
C CYS A 341 -20.19 5.99 -4.16
N ASP A 342 -19.04 6.25 -3.55
CA ASP A 342 -17.90 6.92 -4.19
C ASP A 342 -16.92 5.91 -4.85
N LEU A 343 -17.32 4.65 -5.02
CA LEU A 343 -16.43 3.57 -5.49
C LEU A 343 -15.91 3.82 -6.91
N ASP A 344 -16.76 4.30 -7.83
CA ASP A 344 -16.35 4.56 -9.22
C ASP A 344 -15.33 5.71 -9.31
N SER A 345 -15.53 6.76 -8.50
CA SER A 345 -14.57 7.86 -8.37
C SER A 345 -13.25 7.40 -7.77
N LEU A 346 -13.29 6.59 -6.69
CA LEU A 346 -12.09 6.00 -6.10
C LEU A 346 -11.34 5.11 -7.11
N ARG A 347 -12.07 4.27 -7.86
CA ARG A 347 -11.51 3.40 -8.90
C ARG A 347 -10.81 4.21 -9.99
N SER A 348 -11.49 5.24 -10.50
CA SER A 348 -10.96 6.11 -11.56
C SER A 348 -9.72 6.88 -11.08
N ALA A 349 -9.72 7.35 -9.84
CA ALA A 349 -8.56 8.00 -9.23
C ALA A 349 -7.36 7.05 -9.09
N LEU A 350 -7.57 5.81 -8.63
CA LEU A 350 -6.50 4.83 -8.43
C LEU A 350 -5.90 4.31 -9.75
N LEU A 351 -6.73 4.11 -10.78
CA LEU A 351 -6.28 3.50 -12.04
C LEU A 351 -5.81 4.49 -13.10
N SER A 352 -6.39 5.70 -13.10
CA SER A 352 -6.17 6.68 -14.16
C SER A 352 -5.50 7.94 -13.62
N SER A 353 -6.22 8.80 -12.90
CA SER A 353 -5.76 10.18 -12.66
C SER A 353 -4.60 10.31 -11.66
N HIS A 354 -4.62 9.60 -10.53
CA HIS A 354 -3.66 9.80 -9.43
C HIS A 354 -2.67 8.64 -9.27
N ARG A 355 -2.72 7.65 -10.17
CA ARG A 355 -1.86 6.47 -10.11
C ARG A 355 -0.37 6.84 -10.09
N GLN A 356 0.03 7.77 -10.96
CA GLN A 356 1.43 8.17 -11.08
C GLN A 356 1.91 8.94 -9.84
N GLU A 357 1.09 9.87 -9.35
CA GLU A 357 1.35 10.65 -8.13
C GLU A 357 1.52 9.76 -6.89
N LEU A 358 0.68 8.72 -6.75
CA LEU A 358 0.83 7.72 -5.68
C LEU A 358 2.19 7.03 -5.74
N LYS A 359 2.67 6.66 -6.94
CA LYS A 359 3.98 6.02 -7.12
C LYS A 359 5.12 6.98 -6.82
N GLU A 360 5.01 8.22 -7.27
CA GLU A 360 6.03 9.25 -7.04
C GLU A 360 6.19 9.56 -5.56
N ILE A 361 5.10 9.70 -4.81
CA ILE A 361 5.17 9.90 -3.36
C ILE A 361 5.71 8.65 -2.65
N THR A 362 5.30 7.45 -3.09
CA THR A 362 5.84 6.20 -2.52
C THR A 362 7.35 6.11 -2.71
N TYR A 363 7.87 6.42 -3.90
CA TYR A 363 9.30 6.36 -4.17
C TYR A 363 10.07 7.55 -3.55
N GLY A 364 9.63 8.77 -3.85
CA GLY A 364 10.32 10.01 -3.51
C GLY A 364 10.25 10.38 -2.03
N TYR A 365 9.18 10.02 -1.34
CA TYR A 365 9.03 10.29 0.10
C TYR A 365 9.23 9.02 0.94
N PHE A 366 8.34 8.03 0.83
CA PHE A 366 8.32 6.90 1.77
C PHE A 366 9.56 5.99 1.64
N TYR A 367 9.89 5.60 0.41
CA TYR A 367 11.05 4.77 0.14
C TYR A 367 12.36 5.51 0.41
N GLU A 368 12.51 6.76 -0.04
CA GLU A 368 13.75 7.51 0.18
C GLU A 368 13.99 7.81 1.67
N LYS A 369 12.93 8.13 2.43
CA LYS A 369 13.00 8.25 3.89
C LYS A 369 13.48 6.96 4.53
N TYR A 370 12.87 5.82 4.19
CA TYR A 370 13.28 4.51 4.70
C TYR A 370 14.71 4.15 4.32
N ARG A 371 15.10 4.40 3.07
CA ARG A 371 16.44 4.17 2.53
C ARG A 371 17.48 4.96 3.31
N THR A 372 17.22 6.24 3.57
CA THR A 372 18.05 7.11 4.40
C THR A 372 18.17 6.56 5.83
N GLU A 373 17.06 6.20 6.47
CA GLU A 373 17.04 5.58 7.80
C GLU A 373 17.92 4.31 7.86
N LYS A 374 17.76 3.40 6.88
CA LYS A 374 18.53 2.14 6.80
C LYS A 374 20.02 2.37 6.53
N LEU A 375 20.39 3.32 5.69
CA LEU A 375 21.79 3.65 5.41
C LEU A 375 22.49 4.28 6.62
N ILE A 376 21.82 5.20 7.31
CA ILE A 376 22.33 5.82 8.55
C ILE A 376 22.52 4.76 9.64
N ALA A 377 21.53 3.89 9.85
CA ALA A 377 21.60 2.83 10.86
C ALA A 377 22.78 1.88 10.62
N ARG A 378 23.07 1.56 9.35
CA ARG A 378 24.22 0.75 8.96
C ARG A 378 25.54 1.43 9.27
N THR A 379 25.70 2.71 8.92
CA THR A 379 26.92 3.48 9.19
C THR A 379 27.21 3.56 10.68
N LYS A 380 26.18 3.81 11.51
CA LYS A 380 26.29 3.80 12.98
C LYS A 380 26.77 2.44 13.49
N SER A 381 26.19 1.34 12.99
CA SER A 381 26.56 -0.02 13.37
C SER A 381 28.02 -0.35 12.99
N GLN A 382 28.45 0.04 11.78
CA GLN A 382 29.85 -0.16 11.35
C GLN A 382 30.84 0.65 12.19
N HIS A 383 30.48 1.87 12.55
CA HIS A 383 31.31 2.73 13.40
C HIS A 383 31.46 2.17 14.82
N ILE A 384 30.39 1.63 15.42
CA ILE A 384 30.45 0.97 16.74
C ILE A 384 31.38 -0.25 16.71
N VAL A 385 31.25 -1.11 15.69
CA VAL A 385 32.14 -2.28 15.53
C VAL A 385 33.59 -1.85 15.42
N TYR A 386 33.87 -0.82 14.61
CA TYR A 386 35.22 -0.29 14.43
C TYR A 386 35.82 0.28 15.74
N GLN A 387 35.03 0.99 16.55
CA GLN A 387 35.48 1.50 17.85
C GLN A 387 35.75 0.38 18.86
N GLN A 388 34.88 -0.63 18.91
CA GLN A 388 35.05 -1.76 19.83
C GLN A 388 36.30 -2.59 19.51
N GLN A 389 36.60 -2.74 18.21
CA GLN A 389 37.80 -3.43 17.76
C GLN A 389 39.10 -2.67 18.12
N GLN A 390 39.07 -1.34 18.10
CA GLN A 390 40.20 -0.51 18.56
C GLN A 390 40.42 -0.59 20.07
N GLN A 391 39.34 -0.62 20.88
CA GLN A 391 39.46 -0.74 22.34
C GLN A 391 40.04 -2.10 22.77
N GLN A 392 39.67 -3.19 22.10
CA GLN A 392 40.23 -4.52 22.36
C GLN A 392 41.70 -4.63 21.95
N GLN A 393 42.10 -3.99 20.85
CA GLN A 393 43.51 -3.93 20.44
C GLN A 393 44.35 -3.01 21.34
N GLY A 394 43.76 -1.97 21.94
CA GLY A 394 44.39 -1.13 22.96
C GLY A 394 44.66 -1.89 24.26
N HIS A 395 43.74 -2.75 24.69
CA HIS A 395 43.93 -3.58 25.88
C HIS A 395 44.98 -4.70 25.69
N ALA A 396 45.10 -5.28 24.49
CA ALA A 396 46.12 -6.30 24.20
C ALA A 396 47.56 -5.76 24.19
N LYS A 397 47.76 -4.44 24.01
CA LYS A 397 49.09 -3.82 23.99
C LYS A 397 49.59 -3.37 25.37
N ASN A 398 48.72 -3.26 26.38
CA ASN A 398 49.11 -2.87 27.74
C ASN A 398 49.33 -4.05 28.71
N GLY A 399 49.23 -5.30 28.22
CA GLY A 399 49.44 -6.53 29.02
C GLY A 399 50.79 -7.22 28.83
N SER A 400 51.71 -6.69 28.03
CA SER A 400 53.03 -7.32 27.80
C SER A 400 54.16 -6.34 28.12
N VAL A 401 54.50 -6.27 29.40
CA VAL A 401 55.79 -5.74 29.86
C VAL A 401 56.47 -6.84 30.67
N GLY A 402 57.52 -7.42 30.10
CA GLY A 402 58.55 -8.16 30.86
C GLY A 402 58.96 -9.51 30.28
N GLY A 403 60.03 -9.53 29.45
CA GLY A 403 60.76 -10.76 29.14
C GLY A 403 61.54 -10.71 27.83
N ALA A 404 62.79 -10.24 27.88
CA ALA A 404 63.75 -10.18 26.77
C ALA A 404 64.30 -11.58 26.36
N PRO A 405 65.02 -11.72 25.23
CA PRO A 405 65.07 -12.94 24.42
C PRO A 405 66.31 -13.83 24.69
N SER A 406 66.20 -15.11 24.33
CA SER A 406 67.36 -15.98 24.06
C SER A 406 67.10 -16.91 22.87
N SER A 407 68.01 -16.88 21.90
CA SER A 407 68.28 -17.96 20.92
C SER A 407 69.27 -18.96 21.57
N PRO A 408 69.61 -20.16 21.02
CA PRO A 408 69.44 -20.63 19.62
C PRO A 408 69.05 -22.13 19.45
N LEU A 409 68.74 -22.58 18.23
CA LEU A 409 69.48 -23.63 17.47
C LEU A 409 68.74 -24.05 16.18
N LYS A 410 69.52 -24.21 15.10
CA LYS A 410 69.14 -24.75 13.79
C LYS A 410 68.86 -26.26 13.88
N THR A 411 67.85 -26.77 13.18
CA THR A 411 68.00 -27.97 12.33
C THR A 411 67.00 -28.00 11.16
N LYS A 412 67.55 -28.51 10.04
CA LYS A 412 67.13 -28.72 8.65
C LYS A 412 65.73 -29.29 8.34
N GLY A 413 65.31 -29.01 7.10
CA GLY A 413 64.49 -29.88 6.24
C GLY A 413 62.99 -29.60 6.34
N SER A 414 62.16 -29.65 5.31
CA SER A 414 62.30 -29.87 3.87
C SER A 414 60.92 -29.48 3.29
N ALA A 415 60.87 -29.20 1.99
CA ALA A 415 59.66 -28.84 1.26
C ALA A 415 58.53 -29.89 1.43
N LEU A 416 57.27 -29.44 1.33
CA LEU A 416 56.29 -29.94 0.35
C LEU A 416 54.93 -29.24 0.48
N SER A 417 54.44 -28.83 -0.68
CA SER A 417 53.07 -28.48 -1.04
C SER A 417 52.05 -29.58 -0.74
N VAL A 418 50.81 -29.26 -0.37
CA VAL A 418 49.64 -30.09 -0.73
C VAL A 418 48.39 -29.24 -0.94
N VAL A 419 47.73 -29.53 -2.06
CA VAL A 419 46.44 -29.08 -2.58
C VAL A 419 45.36 -30.06 -2.11
N SER A 420 44.10 -29.60 -2.11
CA SER A 420 42.89 -30.39 -2.42
C SER A 420 42.16 -31.15 -1.30
N SER A 421 40.89 -30.74 -1.14
CA SER A 421 39.63 -31.52 -1.24
C SER A 421 39.56 -32.95 -0.72
N GLY A 422 38.41 -33.27 -0.12
CA GLY A 422 37.83 -34.61 -0.26
C GLY A 422 37.01 -35.08 0.93
N ALA A 423 35.71 -35.26 0.69
CA ALA A 423 34.75 -35.96 1.54
C ALA A 423 35.17 -37.39 1.91
N ILE A 424 34.53 -37.99 2.93
CA ILE A 424 33.82 -39.29 2.88
C ILE A 424 33.15 -39.56 4.23
N ALA A 425 32.05 -40.30 4.14
CA ALA A 425 30.97 -40.53 5.08
C ALA A 425 31.19 -41.62 6.16
N GLY A 426 30.45 -41.46 7.28
CA GLY A 426 29.81 -42.48 8.14
C GLY A 426 30.67 -43.53 8.87
N PRO A 427 30.09 -44.43 9.68
CA PRO A 427 28.68 -44.52 10.17
C PRO A 427 28.51 -44.99 11.65
N TRP A 428 27.25 -45.10 12.08
CA TRP A 428 26.64 -45.94 13.16
C TRP A 428 26.38 -45.34 14.57
N GLU A 429 25.10 -45.52 15.00
CA GLU A 429 24.51 -45.92 16.30
C GLU A 429 25.15 -45.41 17.61
N GLU A 430 24.43 -44.94 18.62
CA GLU A 430 23.12 -45.32 19.19
C GLU A 430 22.20 -44.12 19.52
#